data_AF-A0A520E884-F1
#
_entry.id   AF-A0A520E884-F1
#
_cell.length_a   1.000
_cell.length_b   1.000
_cell.length_c   1.000
_cell.angle_alpha   90.00
_cell.angle_beta   90.00
_cell.angle_gamma   90.00
#
_symmetry.space_group_name_H-M   'P 1'
#
loop_
_entity.id
_entity.type
_entity.pdbx_description
1 polymer ?
#
loop_
_entity_poly.entity_id
_entity_poly.type
_entity_poly.pdbx_seq_one_letter_code
_entity_poly.pdbx_strand_id
1 'polypeptide(L)'
;LGRGTACLVWSSSLPGDLGRHIRYVDLMCGLKPHLLARSVNNLGAETRIGYASSTRFYLADKAAGVPWVTRLPFPVHVVDRVETLDHVSRNRFISRFSYHHGFYDGEEREFRGFGRVDQLDTEEIGALEDGPNSAQNLDSASSIPPVLTRTWSHTGVFIKGGRVSRHLTREYYRESADEALLDDTVLPPELEPEQAREACRALKGSMLRQEIYALDGKPESCRPYSVTESNLTVRLIQPRGPNRHAVVYSHPREQLSLSYERKLYEVDGCLRADPRVSHNVTLEVDAYGNVLKSVAIAYPRRLAAGSRDFQQRTLVTLAQNRYTNAVDDPDAYRTPLPAEQRLFELRGLTPETCHCDATRPFRFDELAVESKRPCRVAMAGLRRQSAQLEQP
;
A
#
# COMPACT_ATOMS: atom_id res chain seq x y z
N LEU A 1 28.10 13.00 3.86
CA LEU A 1 26.99 13.28 4.80
C LEU A 1 25.62 13.20 4.13
N GLY A 2 25.39 13.86 2.98
CA GLY A 2 24.13 13.75 2.24
C GLY A 2 22.91 14.24 3.02
N ARG A 3 23.11 15.13 3.99
CA ARG A 3 22.09 15.55 4.96
C ARG A 3 21.24 16.73 4.47
N GLY A 4 21.45 17.23 3.26
CA GLY A 4 20.72 18.40 2.74
C GLY A 4 21.06 19.73 3.42
N THR A 5 22.12 19.75 4.25
CA THR A 5 22.65 20.94 4.92
C THR A 5 24.09 21.21 4.45
N ALA A 6 24.49 22.48 4.46
CA ALA A 6 25.86 22.87 4.12
C ALA A 6 26.85 22.36 5.20
N CYS A 7 28.01 21.91 4.76
CA CYS A 7 29.14 21.59 5.62
C CYS A 7 30.40 22.25 5.05
N LEU A 8 31.32 22.64 5.93
CA LEU A 8 32.62 23.13 5.53
C LEU A 8 33.55 21.95 5.38
N VAL A 9 34.19 21.82 4.22
CA VAL A 9 35.25 20.84 3.98
C VAL A 9 36.48 21.62 3.58
N TRP A 10 37.60 21.35 4.24
CA TRP A 10 38.88 21.94 3.86
C TRP A 10 39.97 20.87 3.86
N SER A 11 40.89 21.02 2.92
CA SER A 11 42.05 20.17 2.79
C SER A 11 43.33 20.94 3.09
N SER A 12 44.26 20.31 3.79
CA SER A 12 45.57 20.90 4.12
C SER A 12 46.69 20.03 3.57
N SER A 13 47.61 20.66 2.84
CA SER A 13 48.84 20.04 2.35
C SER A 13 50.03 20.29 3.29
N LEU A 14 49.80 20.83 4.48
CA LEU A 14 50.86 21.13 5.43
C LEU A 14 51.45 19.83 6.02
N PRO A 15 52.77 19.77 6.26
CA PRO A 15 53.42 18.58 6.83
C PRO A 15 52.83 18.16 8.19
N GLY A 16 52.37 19.11 9.01
CA GLY A 16 51.73 18.82 10.31
C GLY A 16 50.34 18.16 10.22
N ASP A 17 49.74 18.16 9.03
CA ASP A 17 48.44 17.51 8.76
C ASP A 17 48.59 16.18 7.99
N LEU A 18 49.83 15.67 7.85
CA LEU A 18 50.11 14.35 7.30
C LEU A 18 49.35 13.28 8.12
N GLY A 19 48.31 12.70 7.51
CA GLY A 19 47.41 11.72 8.15
C GLY A 19 45.96 12.19 8.37
N ARG A 20 45.68 13.50 8.26
CA ARG A 20 44.31 14.07 8.28
C ARG A 20 44.18 15.22 7.27
N HIS A 21 44.48 14.91 6.02
CA HIS A 21 44.47 15.87 4.92
C HIS A 21 43.12 16.49 4.61
N ILE A 22 42.01 15.86 5.03
CA ILE A 22 40.65 16.35 4.83
C ILE A 22 39.95 16.43 6.18
N ARG A 23 39.40 17.60 6.50
CA ARG A 23 38.57 17.83 7.68
C ARG A 23 37.22 18.38 7.23
N TYR A 24 36.19 18.13 8.04
CA TYR A 24 34.88 18.72 7.81
C TYR A 24 34.22 19.19 9.11
N VAL A 25 33.35 20.19 9.00
CA VAL A 25 32.49 20.69 10.08
C VAL A 25 31.05 20.72 9.59
N ASP A 26 30.16 20.06 10.33
CA ASP A 26 28.71 20.11 10.11
C ASP A 26 28.14 21.31 10.89
N LEU A 27 27.78 22.36 10.16
CA LEU A 27 27.30 23.62 10.74
C LEU A 27 25.94 23.49 11.43
N MET A 28 25.15 22.47 11.07
CA MET A 28 23.76 22.32 11.49
C MET A 28 23.56 21.10 12.40
N CYS A 29 24.64 20.49 12.89
CA CYS A 29 24.61 19.28 13.71
C CYS A 29 23.75 18.15 13.10
N GLY A 30 23.64 18.13 11.77
CA GLY A 30 22.85 17.15 11.03
C GLY A 30 21.33 17.34 11.04
N LEU A 31 20.80 18.42 11.61
CA LEU A 31 19.37 18.72 11.62
C LEU A 31 19.04 19.83 10.63
N LYS A 32 17.97 19.63 9.84
CA LYS A 32 17.46 20.69 8.96
C LYS A 32 16.60 21.66 9.77
N PRO A 33 16.95 22.95 9.81
CA PRO A 33 16.17 23.95 10.53
C PRO A 33 14.82 24.20 9.84
N HIS A 34 13.91 24.85 10.56
CA HIS A 34 12.57 25.26 10.09
C HIS A 34 11.60 24.10 9.77
N LEU A 35 11.84 22.91 10.32
CA LEU A 35 10.89 21.80 10.31
C LEU A 35 10.10 21.76 11.62
N LEU A 36 8.82 21.40 11.55
CA LEU A 36 7.99 21.21 12.74
C LEU A 36 8.48 20.00 13.54
N ALA A 37 9.13 20.24 14.68
CA ALA A 37 9.68 19.17 15.50
C ALA A 37 8.78 18.75 16.67
N ARG A 38 7.82 19.60 17.07
CA ARG A 38 7.01 19.38 18.26
C ARG A 38 5.64 20.06 18.16
N SER A 39 4.59 19.38 18.60
CA SER A 39 3.25 19.92 18.80
C SER A 39 2.73 19.53 20.18
N VAL A 40 2.09 20.46 20.89
CA VAL A 40 1.50 20.24 22.22
C VAL A 40 0.11 20.87 22.22
N ASN A 41 -0.92 20.08 22.53
CA ASN A 41 -2.31 20.57 22.53
C ASN A 41 -2.74 21.21 23.85
N ASN A 42 -1.87 21.21 24.87
CA ASN A 42 -2.13 21.66 26.25
C ASN A 42 -3.30 20.94 26.94
N LEU A 43 -3.72 19.79 26.42
CA LEU A 43 -4.76 18.91 26.97
C LEU A 43 -4.18 17.52 27.34
N GLY A 44 -2.86 17.42 27.47
CA GLY A 44 -2.17 16.20 27.85
C GLY A 44 -1.55 15.41 26.70
N ALA A 45 -1.70 15.82 25.43
CA ALA A 45 -1.03 15.17 24.31
C ALA A 45 0.14 16.00 23.77
N GLU A 46 1.28 15.35 23.59
CA GLU A 46 2.47 15.89 22.94
C GLU A 46 2.92 14.97 21.79
N THR A 47 3.22 15.55 20.64
CA THR A 47 3.81 14.84 19.50
C THR A 47 5.18 15.41 19.18
N ARG A 48 6.19 14.55 19.10
CA ARG A 48 7.56 14.87 18.68
C ARG A 48 7.85 14.22 17.34
N ILE A 49 8.50 14.97 16.44
CA ILE A 49 8.76 14.55 15.07
C ILE A 49 10.25 14.62 14.81
N GLY A 50 10.84 13.47 14.49
CA GLY A 50 12.20 13.29 14.02
C GLY A 50 12.26 13.28 12.49
N TYR A 51 13.34 13.81 11.93
CA TYR A 51 13.57 13.83 10.49
C TYR A 51 14.93 13.26 10.13
N ALA A 52 15.01 12.60 8.98
CA ALA A 52 16.25 12.16 8.37
C ALA A 52 16.28 12.51 6.87
N SER A 53 17.49 12.52 6.29
CA SER A 53 17.65 12.62 4.84
C SER A 53 17.40 11.26 4.18
N SER A 54 16.74 11.27 3.02
CA SER A 54 16.56 10.09 2.15
C SER A 54 17.88 9.41 1.80
N THR A 55 18.99 10.16 1.76
CA THR A 55 20.33 9.61 1.53
C THR A 55 20.75 8.61 2.61
N ARG A 56 20.30 8.77 3.86
CA ARG A 56 20.58 7.82 4.94
C ARG A 56 20.05 6.42 4.58
N PHE A 57 18.80 6.37 4.12
CA PHE A 57 18.15 5.10 3.75
C PHE A 57 18.73 4.52 2.46
N TYR A 58 18.99 5.36 1.45
CA TYR A 58 19.67 4.92 0.22
C TYR A 58 21.03 4.27 0.50
N LEU A 59 21.84 4.86 1.37
CA LEU A 59 23.15 4.31 1.73
C LEU A 59 23.04 3.02 2.57
N ALA A 60 22.06 2.94 3.47
CA ALA A 60 21.80 1.73 4.25
C ALA A 60 21.42 0.55 3.35
N ASP A 61 20.51 0.75 2.41
CA ASP A 61 20.09 -0.26 1.46
C ASP A 61 21.21 -0.68 0.50
N LYS A 62 22.01 0.28 0.04
CA LYS A 62 23.20 0.00 -0.78
C LYS A 62 24.22 -0.84 -0.02
N ALA A 63 24.44 -0.57 1.27
CA ALA A 63 25.33 -1.35 2.12
C ALA A 63 24.77 -2.76 2.40
N ALA A 64 23.44 -2.89 2.50
CA ALA A 64 22.76 -4.17 2.66
C ALA A 64 22.64 -4.99 1.36
N GLY A 65 23.17 -4.50 0.23
CA GLY A 65 23.13 -5.20 -1.05
C GLY A 65 21.77 -5.14 -1.76
N VAL A 66 20.85 -4.27 -1.34
CA VAL A 66 19.52 -4.09 -1.93
C VAL A 66 19.42 -2.69 -2.55
N PRO A 67 20.15 -2.40 -3.65
CA PRO A 67 20.17 -1.06 -4.21
C PRO A 67 18.77 -0.64 -4.71
N TRP A 68 18.46 0.65 -4.57
CA TRP A 68 17.19 1.17 -5.08
C TRP A 68 17.06 1.00 -6.59
N VAL A 69 15.86 0.65 -7.07
CA VAL A 69 15.47 0.61 -8.49
C VAL A 69 15.76 1.96 -9.17
N THR A 70 15.42 3.06 -8.50
CA THR A 70 15.62 4.43 -8.96
C THR A 70 16.54 5.19 -8.00
N ARG A 71 17.01 6.38 -8.40
CA ARG A 71 17.89 7.22 -7.58
C ARG A 71 17.31 8.62 -7.47
N LEU A 72 17.57 9.27 -6.35
CA LEU A 72 17.22 10.67 -6.15
C LEU A 72 18.44 11.57 -6.43
N PRO A 73 18.30 12.64 -7.24
CA PRO A 73 19.38 13.56 -7.53
C PRO A 73 19.68 14.53 -6.37
N PHE A 74 18.78 14.64 -5.39
CA PHE A 74 18.94 15.48 -4.20
C PHE A 74 18.39 14.80 -2.95
N PRO A 75 18.88 15.17 -1.75
CA PRO A 75 18.36 14.66 -0.49
C PRO A 75 16.94 15.19 -0.23
N VAL A 76 16.03 14.29 0.13
CA VAL A 76 14.67 14.62 0.55
C VAL A 76 14.61 14.43 2.06
N HIS A 77 14.10 15.41 2.81
CA HIS A 77 13.91 15.27 4.24
C HIS A 77 12.57 14.58 4.52
N VAL A 78 12.65 13.46 5.21
CA VAL A 78 11.51 12.60 5.52
C VAL A 78 11.37 12.45 7.03
N VAL A 79 10.14 12.24 7.49
CA VAL A 79 9.86 11.94 8.90
C VAL A 79 10.41 10.55 9.19
N ASP A 80 11.39 10.41 10.09
CA ASP A 80 11.98 9.11 10.44
C ASP A 80 11.41 8.52 11.73
N ARG A 81 10.84 9.38 12.59
CA ARG A 81 10.23 9.00 13.87
C ARG A 81 9.11 9.96 14.21
N VAL A 82 7.97 9.43 14.63
CA VAL A 82 6.92 10.17 15.34
C VAL A 82 6.77 9.55 16.71
N GLU A 83 6.78 10.38 17.75
CA GLU A 83 6.59 9.97 19.13
C GLU A 83 5.42 10.73 19.71
N THR A 84 4.37 10.00 20.09
CA THR A 84 3.19 10.56 20.76
C THR A 84 3.25 10.20 22.23
N LEU A 85 3.24 11.23 23.07
CA LEU A 85 3.25 11.14 24.52
C LEU A 85 1.87 11.54 25.03
N ASP A 86 1.22 10.63 25.73
CA ASP A 86 0.04 10.93 26.53
C ASP A 86 0.48 11.15 27.97
N HIS A 87 0.48 12.41 28.42
CA HIS A 87 0.88 12.80 29.76
C HIS A 87 -0.14 12.40 30.83
N VAL A 88 -1.39 12.09 30.45
CA VAL A 88 -2.44 11.64 31.37
C VAL A 88 -2.25 10.16 31.68
N SER A 89 -2.20 9.31 30.63
CA SER A 89 -2.01 7.86 30.80
C SER A 89 -0.55 7.45 30.97
N ARG A 90 0.39 8.36 30.72
CA ARG A 90 1.86 8.15 30.72
C ARG A 90 2.33 7.14 29.68
N ASN A 91 1.58 7.01 28.59
CA ASN A 91 1.91 6.11 27.51
C ASN A 91 2.74 6.81 26.44
N ARG A 92 3.60 6.03 25.79
CA ARG A 92 4.48 6.46 24.71
C ARG A 92 4.27 5.58 23.50
N PHE A 93 3.84 6.18 22.40
CA PHE A 93 3.68 5.51 21.11
C PHE A 93 4.78 6.01 20.17
N ILE A 94 5.55 5.09 19.59
CA ILE A 94 6.63 5.42 18.66
C ILE A 94 6.37 4.75 17.31
N SER A 95 6.24 5.56 16.27
CA SER A 95 6.25 5.11 14.88
C SER A 95 7.58 5.49 14.24
N ARG A 96 8.29 4.52 13.66
CA ARG A 96 9.53 4.75 12.89
C ARG A 96 9.31 4.43 11.44
N PHE A 97 9.88 5.23 10.55
CA PHE A 97 9.72 5.07 9.11
C PHE A 97 11.06 4.85 8.43
N SER A 98 11.12 3.85 7.55
CA SER A 98 12.21 3.64 6.60
C SER A 98 11.70 3.74 5.17
N TYR A 99 12.44 4.43 4.31
CA TYR A 99 11.99 4.78 2.96
C TYR A 99 12.92 4.19 1.92
N HIS A 100 12.35 3.63 0.86
CA HIS A 100 13.10 2.90 -0.17
C HIS A 100 12.60 3.26 -1.58
N HIS A 101 13.45 3.10 -2.59
CA HIS A 101 13.11 3.32 -4.00
C HIS A 101 12.53 4.71 -4.31
N GLY A 102 13.15 5.77 -3.80
CA GLY A 102 12.75 7.15 -4.10
C GLY A 102 12.95 7.49 -5.58
N PHE A 103 11.91 8.04 -6.22
CA PHE A 103 11.94 8.42 -7.63
C PHE A 103 11.72 9.92 -7.85
N TYR A 104 12.56 10.50 -8.69
CA TYR A 104 12.43 11.86 -9.19
C TYR A 104 12.39 11.82 -10.72
N ASP A 105 11.35 12.38 -11.29
CA ASP A 105 11.22 12.54 -12.74
C ASP A 105 11.95 13.81 -13.16
N GLY A 106 13.07 13.65 -13.88
CA GLY A 106 13.90 14.77 -14.33
C GLY A 106 13.27 15.59 -15.45
N GLU A 107 12.37 15.02 -16.24
CA GLU A 107 11.69 15.70 -17.34
C GLU A 107 10.60 16.63 -16.80
N GLU A 108 9.76 16.11 -15.90
CA GLU A 108 8.71 16.90 -15.23
C GLU A 108 9.23 17.72 -14.04
N ARG A 109 10.49 17.48 -13.65
CA ARG A 109 11.11 18.04 -12.44
C ARG A 109 10.29 17.78 -11.18
N GLU A 110 9.76 16.57 -11.05
CA GLU A 110 8.77 16.21 -10.05
C GLU A 110 9.26 15.04 -9.17
N PHE A 111 9.21 15.22 -7.85
CA PHE A 111 9.38 14.11 -6.91
C PHE A 111 8.10 13.28 -6.84
N ARG A 112 8.21 11.97 -7.11
CA ARG A 112 7.06 11.08 -7.24
C ARG A 112 6.82 10.19 -6.02
N GLY A 113 7.65 10.31 -4.99
CA GLY A 113 7.53 9.52 -3.76
C GLY A 113 8.52 8.35 -3.70
N PHE A 114 8.25 7.46 -2.76
CA PHE A 114 9.04 6.26 -2.45
C PHE A 114 8.27 5.01 -2.87
N GLY A 115 8.96 4.05 -3.47
CA GLY A 115 8.35 2.80 -3.91
C GLY A 115 8.05 1.82 -2.77
N ARG A 116 8.72 1.96 -1.62
CA ARG A 116 8.40 1.22 -0.39
C ARG A 116 8.62 2.09 0.84
N VAL A 117 7.70 1.97 1.80
CA VAL A 117 7.82 2.56 3.14
C VAL A 117 7.57 1.47 4.17
N ASP A 118 8.52 1.31 5.09
CA ASP A 118 8.44 0.40 6.23
C ASP A 118 8.11 1.23 7.47
N GLN A 119 6.96 0.99 8.07
CA GLN A 119 6.53 1.61 9.32
C GLN A 119 6.66 0.59 10.46
N LEU A 120 7.43 0.94 11.48
CA LEU A 120 7.57 0.15 12.70
C LEU A 120 6.90 0.90 13.85
N ASP A 121 5.77 0.37 14.31
CA ASP A 121 5.01 0.90 15.44
C ASP A 121 5.38 0.14 16.71
N THR A 122 5.61 0.85 17.79
CA THR A 122 5.95 0.31 19.10
C THR A 122 5.20 1.08 20.18
N GLU A 123 4.65 0.36 21.14
CA GLU A 123 3.96 0.93 22.28
C GLU A 123 4.74 0.65 23.55
N GLU A 124 4.95 1.68 24.36
CA GLU A 124 5.54 1.55 25.68
C GLU A 124 4.59 2.17 26.70
N ILE A 125 4.09 1.33 27.61
CA ILE A 125 3.16 1.73 28.66
C ILE A 125 3.96 2.22 29.86
N GLY A 126 3.56 3.36 30.44
CA GLY A 126 4.19 3.92 31.65
C GLY A 126 5.65 4.39 31.50
N ALA A 127 6.13 4.57 30.27
CA ALA A 127 7.55 4.78 29.96
C ALA A 127 8.09 6.22 30.20
N LEU A 128 7.29 7.10 30.82
CA LEU A 128 7.65 8.50 31.06
C LEU A 128 8.35 8.75 32.43
N GLU A 129 8.83 7.70 33.11
CA GLU A 129 9.49 7.82 34.42
C GLU A 129 11.03 7.72 34.32
N ASP A 130 11.71 8.86 34.54
CA ASP A 130 13.15 8.94 34.84
C ASP A 130 13.34 9.25 36.35
N GLY A 131 12.90 8.36 37.25
CA GLY A 131 13.05 8.55 38.71
C GLY A 131 12.89 7.29 39.55
N PRO A 132 13.34 7.28 40.83
CA PRO A 132 13.43 6.08 41.69
C PRO A 132 12.09 5.47 42.12
N ASN A 133 10.97 6.10 41.76
CA ASN A 133 9.61 5.56 41.96
C ASN A 133 9.02 5.13 40.61
N SER A 134 9.76 4.31 39.85
CA SER A 134 9.18 3.62 38.70
C SER A 134 7.98 2.81 39.18
N ALA A 135 6.80 2.95 38.57
CA ALA A 135 5.65 2.10 38.88
C ALA A 135 6.04 0.63 38.70
N GLN A 136 6.33 -0.07 39.80
CA GLN A 136 6.81 -1.46 39.84
C GLN A 136 5.78 -2.50 39.36
N ASN A 137 4.61 -2.03 38.88
CA ASN A 137 3.47 -2.84 38.46
C ASN A 137 3.27 -2.86 36.93
N LEU A 138 4.30 -2.55 36.14
CA LEU A 138 4.27 -2.75 34.70
C LEU A 138 4.54 -4.23 34.39
N ASP A 139 3.47 -5.00 34.22
CA ASP A 139 3.57 -6.39 33.79
C ASP A 139 4.13 -6.44 32.35
N SER A 140 5.16 -7.26 32.15
CA SER A 140 5.72 -7.54 30.83
C SER A 140 4.68 -8.11 29.86
N ALA A 141 3.62 -8.74 30.38
CA ALA A 141 2.47 -9.21 29.59
C ALA A 141 1.62 -8.07 28.99
N SER A 142 1.76 -6.83 29.49
CA SER A 142 1.10 -5.64 28.93
C SER A 142 1.88 -5.02 27.78
N SER A 143 3.09 -5.53 27.47
CA SER A 143 3.91 -5.04 26.36
C SER A 143 3.44 -5.61 25.03
N ILE A 144 3.03 -4.74 24.11
CA ILE A 144 2.64 -5.12 22.76
C ILE A 144 3.90 -5.22 21.90
N PRO A 145 4.14 -6.35 21.20
CA PRO A 145 5.31 -6.47 20.34
C PRO A 145 5.25 -5.46 19.19
N PRO A 146 6.41 -4.98 18.70
CA PRO A 146 6.43 -4.04 17.59
C PRO A 146 5.74 -4.58 16.34
N VAL A 147 4.92 -3.74 15.70
CA VAL A 147 4.23 -4.06 14.44
C VAL A 147 5.00 -3.44 13.28
N LEU A 148 5.39 -4.25 12.31
CA LEU A 148 6.04 -3.80 11.09
C LEU A 148 5.04 -3.85 9.93
N THR A 149 4.70 -2.70 9.38
CA THR A 149 3.89 -2.57 8.17
C THR A 149 4.79 -2.15 7.00
N ARG A 150 4.94 -3.02 6.02
CA ARG A 150 5.62 -2.70 4.76
C ARG A 150 4.60 -2.36 3.70
N THR A 151 4.71 -1.18 3.09
CA THR A 151 3.80 -0.73 2.04
C THR A 151 4.60 -0.41 0.79
N TRP A 152 4.32 -1.11 -0.31
CA TRP A 152 4.84 -0.83 -1.64
C TRP A 152 3.84 0.02 -2.40
N SER A 153 4.33 1.04 -3.10
CA SER A 153 3.51 1.98 -3.86
C SER A 153 4.10 2.24 -5.24
N HIS A 154 3.25 2.57 -6.19
CA HIS A 154 3.67 3.06 -7.49
C HIS A 154 4.41 4.39 -7.35
N THR A 155 5.59 4.47 -7.94
CA THR A 155 6.31 5.74 -8.14
C THR A 155 5.98 6.38 -9.49
N GLY A 156 5.22 5.68 -10.34
CA GLY A 156 4.97 6.08 -11.72
C GLY A 156 6.22 6.07 -12.60
N VAL A 157 7.25 5.31 -12.20
CA VAL A 157 8.43 5.07 -13.05
C VAL A 157 8.02 4.21 -14.25
N PHE A 158 8.51 4.59 -15.43
CA PHE A 158 8.39 3.79 -16.64
C PHE A 158 9.78 3.27 -17.02
N ILE A 159 10.06 2.00 -16.71
CA ILE A 159 11.35 1.36 -17.01
C ILE A 159 11.21 0.60 -18.32
N LYS A 160 12.13 0.83 -19.26
CA LYS A 160 12.20 0.09 -20.53
C LYS A 160 12.18 -1.42 -20.25
N GLY A 161 11.11 -2.11 -20.67
CA GLY A 161 10.88 -3.53 -20.35
C GLY A 161 9.44 -3.90 -19.98
N GLY A 162 8.52 -2.92 -19.93
CA GLY A 162 7.07 -3.15 -19.97
C GLY A 162 6.42 -3.58 -18.64
N ARG A 163 7.19 -3.80 -17.57
CA ARG A 163 6.61 -4.00 -16.24
C ARG A 163 6.26 -2.65 -15.62
N VAL A 164 5.12 -2.52 -14.97
CA VAL A 164 4.66 -1.25 -14.38
C VAL A 164 4.54 -1.36 -12.86
N SER A 165 3.94 -2.43 -12.37
CA SER A 165 3.78 -2.74 -10.95
C SER A 165 4.78 -3.77 -10.44
N ARG A 166 5.34 -4.61 -11.33
CA ARG A 166 6.10 -5.81 -10.95
C ARG A 166 7.60 -5.62 -10.70
N HIS A 167 8.09 -4.38 -10.58
CA HIS A 167 9.51 -4.11 -10.32
C HIS A 167 9.96 -4.45 -8.90
N LEU A 168 9.03 -4.45 -7.95
CA LEU A 168 9.30 -4.63 -6.51
C LEU A 168 8.95 -6.03 -5.99
N THR A 169 8.41 -6.90 -6.85
CA THR A 169 7.90 -8.24 -6.49
C THR A 169 8.95 -9.16 -5.88
N ARG A 170 10.24 -8.89 -6.15
CA ARG A 170 11.35 -9.65 -5.57
C ARG A 170 11.48 -9.47 -4.06
N GLU A 171 10.94 -8.39 -3.52
CA GLU A 171 10.99 -8.06 -2.09
C GLU A 171 9.77 -8.56 -1.32
N TYR A 172 8.73 -9.02 -2.03
CA TYR A 172 7.49 -9.46 -1.42
C TYR A 172 7.72 -10.76 -0.66
N TYR A 173 7.00 -10.91 0.45
CA TYR A 173 6.84 -12.21 1.07
C TYR A 173 6.21 -13.18 0.08
N ARG A 174 6.81 -14.36 -0.04
CA ARG A 174 6.31 -15.46 -0.85
C ARG A 174 6.12 -16.69 0.02
N GLU A 175 4.91 -17.23 0.00
CA GLU A 175 4.58 -18.50 0.66
C GLU A 175 5.33 -19.67 0.02
N SER A 176 5.40 -19.65 -1.31
CA SER A 176 6.06 -20.65 -2.13
C SER A 176 6.58 -20.01 -3.42
N ALA A 177 7.44 -20.74 -4.14
CA ALA A 177 7.95 -20.26 -5.42
C ALA A 177 6.84 -20.09 -6.48
N ASP A 178 5.73 -20.83 -6.34
CA ASP A 178 4.61 -20.92 -7.28
C ASP A 178 3.42 -20.04 -6.91
N GLU A 179 3.54 -19.17 -5.89
CA GLU A 179 2.49 -18.22 -5.49
C GLU A 179 2.13 -17.29 -6.67
N ALA A 180 0.85 -17.31 -7.05
CA ALA A 180 0.32 -16.46 -8.11
C ALA A 180 0.03 -15.05 -7.58
N LEU A 181 0.87 -14.09 -7.95
CA LEU A 181 0.63 -12.66 -7.73
C LEU A 181 -0.43 -12.12 -8.71
N LEU A 182 -1.02 -10.97 -8.41
CA LEU A 182 -1.90 -10.28 -9.36
C LEU A 182 -1.14 -9.91 -10.65
N ASP A 183 -1.92 -9.76 -11.73
CA ASP A 183 -1.38 -9.33 -13.01
C ASP A 183 -0.79 -7.91 -12.96
N ASP A 184 0.10 -7.62 -13.92
CA ASP A 184 0.71 -6.29 -14.00
C ASP A 184 -0.36 -5.23 -14.28
N THR A 185 -0.06 -3.97 -13.96
CA THR A 185 -0.97 -2.86 -14.28
C THR A 185 -1.09 -2.71 -15.78
N VAL A 186 -2.33 -2.83 -16.26
CA VAL A 186 -2.64 -2.76 -17.68
C VAL A 186 -2.64 -1.30 -18.11
N LEU A 187 -1.73 -0.97 -19.02
CA LEU A 187 -1.75 0.29 -19.76
C LEU A 187 -2.68 0.14 -20.98
N PRO A 188 -3.33 1.23 -21.43
CA PRO A 188 -4.04 1.24 -22.69
C PRO A 188 -3.15 0.70 -23.84
N PRO A 189 -3.71 -0.09 -24.76
CA PRO A 189 -2.98 -0.53 -25.94
C PRO A 189 -2.60 0.67 -26.80
N GLU A 190 -1.52 0.53 -27.59
CA GLU A 190 -1.10 1.49 -28.61
C GLU A 190 -0.69 2.90 -28.10
N LEU A 191 -0.26 3.01 -26.83
CA LEU A 191 0.31 4.27 -26.35
C LEU A 191 1.70 4.50 -26.92
N GLU A 192 1.92 5.72 -27.43
CA GLU A 192 3.26 6.21 -27.72
C GLU A 192 4.09 6.26 -26.42
N PRO A 193 5.44 6.10 -26.48
CA PRO A 193 6.28 6.02 -25.29
C PRO A 193 6.09 7.17 -24.29
N GLU A 194 5.97 8.40 -24.77
CA GLU A 194 5.69 9.58 -23.94
C GLU A 194 4.32 9.49 -23.25
N GLN A 195 3.29 9.01 -23.95
CA GLN A 195 1.96 8.82 -23.36
C GLN A 195 1.96 7.68 -22.34
N ALA A 196 2.74 6.62 -22.57
CA ALA A 196 2.95 5.55 -21.58
C ALA A 196 3.64 6.08 -20.31
N ARG A 197 4.61 6.99 -20.45
CA ARG A 197 5.24 7.68 -19.30
C ARG A 197 4.22 8.50 -18.51
N GLU A 198 3.37 9.26 -19.20
CA GLU A 198 2.29 10.04 -18.58
C GLU A 198 1.22 9.13 -17.94
N ALA A 199 0.92 7.98 -18.53
CA ALA A 199 0.03 6.98 -17.96
C ALA A 199 0.59 6.41 -16.64
N CYS A 200 1.87 6.04 -16.62
CA CYS A 200 2.54 5.61 -15.39
C CYS A 200 2.59 6.73 -14.35
N ARG A 201 2.78 7.99 -14.75
CA ARG A 201 2.72 9.15 -13.84
C ARG A 201 1.42 9.21 -13.05
N ALA A 202 0.28 8.87 -13.65
CA ALA A 202 -1.02 8.88 -12.99
C ALA A 202 -1.10 7.89 -11.81
N LEU A 203 -0.31 6.82 -11.84
CA LEU A 203 -0.29 5.81 -10.79
C LEU A 203 0.48 6.23 -9.53
N LYS A 204 1.23 7.35 -9.57
CA LYS A 204 2.10 7.77 -8.45
C LYS A 204 1.33 7.78 -7.11
N GLY A 205 1.90 7.18 -6.08
CA GLY A 205 1.33 7.10 -4.74
C GLY A 205 0.22 6.06 -4.55
N SER A 206 -0.25 5.38 -5.60
CA SER A 206 -1.19 4.27 -5.45
C SER A 206 -0.50 3.04 -4.86
N MET A 207 -1.18 2.36 -3.93
CA MET A 207 -0.65 1.16 -3.28
C MET A 207 -0.56 0.00 -4.26
N LEU A 208 0.54 -0.75 -4.18
CA LEU A 208 0.78 -2.00 -4.89
C LEU A 208 0.58 -3.21 -3.98
N ARG A 209 1.17 -3.14 -2.80
CA ARG A 209 1.12 -4.21 -1.82
C ARG A 209 1.30 -3.65 -0.41
N GLN A 210 0.71 -4.31 0.56
CA GLN A 210 0.93 -4.08 1.97
C GLN A 210 1.08 -5.41 2.70
N GLU A 211 2.06 -5.51 3.58
CA GLU A 211 2.32 -6.68 4.40
C GLU A 211 2.47 -6.24 5.86
N ILE A 212 1.76 -6.90 6.77
CA ILE A 212 1.76 -6.57 8.20
C ILE A 212 2.38 -7.71 8.99
N TYR A 213 3.37 -7.41 9.84
CA TYR A 213 4.12 -8.37 10.65
C TYR A 213 4.10 -7.96 12.13
N ALA A 214 4.32 -8.91 13.03
CA ALA A 214 4.76 -8.61 14.39
C ALA A 214 6.19 -9.12 14.61
N LEU A 215 7.02 -8.26 15.21
CA LEU A 215 8.40 -8.55 15.55
C LEU A 215 8.48 -9.02 17.01
N ASP A 216 7.83 -10.15 17.32
CA ASP A 216 7.74 -10.71 18.67
C ASP A 216 8.85 -11.74 18.99
N GLY A 217 9.84 -11.88 18.11
CA GLY A 217 10.98 -12.78 18.29
C GLY A 217 10.67 -14.26 18.12
N LYS A 218 9.43 -14.62 17.79
CA LYS A 218 9.03 -16.01 17.55
C LYS A 218 9.48 -16.50 16.18
N PRO A 219 9.55 -17.83 15.94
CA PRO A 219 9.77 -18.39 14.61
C PRO A 219 8.73 -17.95 13.57
N GLU A 220 7.57 -17.46 14.02
CA GLU A 220 6.51 -16.95 13.15
C GLU A 220 6.67 -15.47 12.78
N SER A 221 7.67 -14.75 13.31
CA SER A 221 7.86 -13.30 13.06
C SER A 221 8.20 -12.98 11.60
N CYS A 222 8.76 -13.94 10.87
CA CYS A 222 9.05 -13.79 9.44
C CYS A 222 7.83 -13.96 8.54
N ARG A 223 6.67 -14.35 9.09
CA ARG A 223 5.42 -14.52 8.37
C ARG A 223 4.49 -13.33 8.65
N PRO A 224 3.81 -12.78 7.63
CA PRO A 224 2.85 -11.71 7.86
C PRO A 224 1.57 -12.23 8.53
N TYR A 225 0.86 -11.35 9.23
CA TYR A 225 -0.54 -11.53 9.62
C TYR A 225 -1.45 -11.43 8.41
N SER A 226 -1.23 -10.41 7.59
CA SER A 226 -2.03 -10.16 6.39
C SER A 226 -1.18 -9.58 5.28
N VAL A 227 -1.65 -9.86 4.07
CA VAL A 227 -1.10 -9.34 2.82
C VAL A 227 -2.25 -8.79 2.01
N THR A 228 -2.12 -7.56 1.54
CA THR A 228 -3.04 -6.97 0.55
C THR A 228 -2.24 -6.61 -0.69
N GLU A 229 -2.70 -7.04 -1.85
CA GLU A 229 -2.15 -6.68 -3.15
C GLU A 229 -3.21 -5.96 -3.96
N SER A 230 -2.82 -4.95 -4.73
CA SER A 230 -3.73 -4.18 -5.57
C SER A 230 -3.15 -3.90 -6.94
N ASN A 231 -4.04 -3.93 -7.93
CA ASN A 231 -3.77 -3.53 -9.29
C ASN A 231 -4.76 -2.44 -9.71
N LEU A 232 -4.34 -1.57 -10.63
CA LEU A 232 -5.12 -0.46 -11.16
C LEU A 232 -5.33 -0.61 -12.67
N THR A 233 -6.28 0.14 -13.22
CA THR A 233 -6.44 0.33 -14.66
C THR A 233 -6.25 1.80 -14.96
N VAL A 234 -5.50 2.08 -16.02
CA VAL A 234 -5.29 3.44 -16.52
C VAL A 234 -6.11 3.64 -17.79
N ARG A 235 -6.82 4.75 -17.89
CA ARG A 235 -7.62 5.16 -19.06
C ARG A 235 -7.12 6.50 -19.58
N LEU A 236 -6.84 6.57 -20.87
CA LEU A 236 -6.60 7.82 -21.57
C LEU A 236 -7.95 8.49 -21.85
N ILE A 237 -8.21 9.63 -21.23
CA ILE A 237 -9.45 10.40 -21.42
C ILE A 237 -9.30 11.35 -22.60
N GLN A 238 -8.15 12.03 -22.69
CA GLN A 238 -7.85 12.94 -23.78
C GLN A 238 -6.39 12.76 -24.21
N PRO A 239 -6.12 12.50 -25.50
CA PRO A 239 -4.76 12.49 -26.01
C PRO A 239 -4.14 13.89 -25.89
N ARG A 240 -2.81 13.95 -25.81
CA ARG A 240 -2.06 15.21 -25.66
C ARG A 240 -2.48 16.27 -26.69
N GLY A 241 -2.58 15.90 -27.97
CA GLY A 241 -2.91 16.85 -29.05
C GLY A 241 -1.98 18.07 -29.03
N PRO A 242 -2.51 19.31 -29.06
CA PRO A 242 -1.72 20.54 -28.96
C PRO A 242 -1.32 20.90 -27.52
N ASN A 243 -1.84 20.20 -26.51
CA ASN A 243 -1.55 20.49 -25.12
C ASN A 243 -0.17 19.96 -24.71
N ARG A 244 0.30 20.39 -23.53
CA ARG A 244 1.56 19.89 -22.96
C ARG A 244 1.46 18.44 -22.50
N HIS A 245 0.31 18.03 -21.94
CA HIS A 245 0.09 16.71 -21.36
C HIS A 245 -1.25 16.12 -21.82
N ALA A 246 -1.33 14.79 -21.82
CA ALA A 246 -2.58 14.06 -21.94
C ALA A 246 -3.38 14.08 -20.63
N VAL A 247 -4.70 13.87 -20.74
CA VAL A 247 -5.58 13.67 -19.58
C VAL A 247 -5.73 12.17 -19.36
N VAL A 248 -5.26 11.71 -18.21
CA VAL A 248 -5.26 10.30 -17.83
C VAL A 248 -6.05 10.14 -16.54
N TYR A 249 -6.87 9.09 -16.49
CA TYR A 249 -7.66 8.70 -15.31
C TYR A 249 -7.25 7.29 -14.88
N SER A 250 -6.97 7.10 -13.59
CA SER A 250 -6.66 5.79 -13.01
C SER A 250 -7.72 5.38 -11.99
N HIS A 251 -8.15 4.13 -12.02
CA HIS A 251 -9.07 3.57 -11.04
C HIS A 251 -8.61 2.19 -10.54
N PRO A 252 -9.06 1.76 -9.35
CA PRO A 252 -8.81 0.40 -8.87
C PRO A 252 -9.32 -0.64 -9.88
N ARG A 253 -8.55 -1.71 -10.07
CA ARG A 253 -8.92 -2.84 -10.94
C ARG A 253 -9.19 -4.07 -10.11
N GLU A 254 -8.20 -4.48 -9.32
CA GLU A 254 -8.22 -5.71 -8.52
C GLU A 254 -7.59 -5.43 -7.16
N GLN A 255 -8.12 -6.06 -6.12
CA GLN A 255 -7.54 -6.06 -4.78
C GLN A 255 -7.70 -7.44 -4.15
N LEU A 256 -6.57 -8.09 -3.88
CA LEU A 256 -6.48 -9.41 -3.26
C LEU A 256 -6.02 -9.24 -1.81
N SER A 257 -6.76 -9.80 -0.86
CA SER A 257 -6.41 -9.78 0.56
C SER A 257 -6.29 -11.21 1.09
N LEU A 258 -5.16 -11.51 1.73
CA LEU A 258 -4.83 -12.79 2.35
C LEU A 258 -4.62 -12.57 3.85
N SER A 259 -5.40 -13.27 4.68
CA SER A 259 -5.26 -13.27 6.14
C SER A 259 -4.63 -14.59 6.59
N TYR A 260 -3.35 -14.53 6.94
CA TYR A 260 -2.52 -15.67 7.32
C TYR A 260 -2.58 -16.00 8.81
N GLU A 261 -2.73 -14.98 9.67
CA GLU A 261 -2.61 -15.11 11.12
C GLU A 261 -1.30 -15.78 11.57
N ARG A 262 -0.28 -15.77 10.69
CA ARG A 262 1.04 -16.40 10.85
C ARG A 262 0.99 -17.93 11.06
N LYS A 263 -0.16 -18.59 10.90
CA LYS A 263 -0.32 -20.03 11.21
C LYS A 263 0.13 -20.94 10.08
N LEU A 264 0.78 -22.04 10.46
CA LEU A 264 1.06 -23.16 9.58
C LEU A 264 0.37 -24.39 10.15
N TYR A 265 -0.08 -25.26 9.24
CA TYR A 265 -0.75 -26.51 9.55
C TYR A 265 0.08 -27.65 8.96
N GLU A 266 0.25 -28.71 9.73
CA GLU A 266 0.92 -29.92 9.25
C GLU A 266 -0.06 -30.75 8.41
N VAL A 267 0.30 -30.99 7.15
CA VAL A 267 -0.49 -31.76 6.18
C VAL A 267 0.47 -32.66 5.43
N ASP A 268 0.27 -33.98 5.51
CA ASP A 268 1.11 -34.99 4.85
C ASP A 268 2.62 -34.82 5.14
N GLY A 269 2.96 -34.46 6.38
CA GLY A 269 4.34 -34.25 6.83
C GLY A 269 4.98 -32.93 6.36
N CYS A 270 4.21 -32.03 5.73
CA CYS A 270 4.66 -30.71 5.28
C CYS A 270 3.89 -29.60 6.02
N LEU A 271 4.58 -28.52 6.40
CA LEU A 271 3.95 -27.34 6.97
C LEU A 271 3.38 -26.44 5.86
N ARG A 272 2.07 -26.20 5.87
CA ARG A 272 1.36 -25.40 4.87
C ARG A 272 0.59 -24.25 5.50
N ALA A 273 0.56 -23.11 4.81
CA ALA A 273 -0.27 -21.97 5.19
C ALA A 273 -1.69 -22.14 4.63
N ASP A 274 -2.68 -21.69 5.39
CA ASP A 274 -4.10 -21.81 5.06
C ASP A 274 -4.80 -20.45 5.27
N PRO A 275 -4.45 -19.43 4.47
CA PRO A 275 -5.02 -18.09 4.61
C PRO A 275 -6.49 -18.05 4.21
N ARG A 276 -7.21 -17.10 4.82
CA ARG A 276 -8.47 -16.63 4.24
C ARG A 276 -8.16 -15.68 3.08
N VAL A 277 -8.70 -15.96 1.90
CA VAL A 277 -8.46 -15.15 0.69
C VAL A 277 -9.76 -14.50 0.23
N SER A 278 -9.73 -13.19 0.05
CA SER A 278 -10.82 -12.39 -0.56
C SER A 278 -10.29 -11.55 -1.71
N HIS A 279 -11.08 -11.41 -2.77
CA HIS A 279 -10.69 -10.67 -3.97
C HIS A 279 -11.83 -9.76 -4.44
N ASN A 280 -11.53 -8.48 -4.57
CA ASN A 280 -12.45 -7.47 -5.11
C ASN A 280 -11.98 -7.05 -6.51
N VAL A 281 -12.90 -7.05 -7.47
CA VAL A 281 -12.62 -6.73 -8.87
C VAL A 281 -13.60 -5.67 -9.35
N THR A 282 -13.08 -4.58 -9.90
CA THR A 282 -13.85 -3.49 -10.51
C THR A 282 -13.88 -3.71 -12.02
N LEU A 283 -15.00 -4.23 -12.52
CA LEU A 283 -15.13 -4.63 -13.92
C LEU A 283 -15.44 -3.45 -14.85
N GLU A 284 -16.27 -2.52 -14.39
CA GLU A 284 -16.78 -1.44 -15.23
C GLU A 284 -16.97 -0.16 -14.42
N VAL A 285 -16.45 0.96 -14.96
CA VAL A 285 -16.62 2.31 -14.41
C VAL A 285 -17.14 3.25 -15.50
N ASP A 286 -17.97 4.21 -15.12
CA ASP A 286 -18.46 5.25 -16.02
C ASP A 286 -17.40 6.33 -16.32
N ALA A 287 -17.80 7.39 -17.03
CA ALA A 287 -16.92 8.51 -17.37
C ALA A 287 -16.53 9.39 -16.17
N TYR A 288 -17.25 9.30 -15.05
CA TYR A 288 -17.01 10.05 -13.81
C TYR A 288 -16.23 9.22 -12.78
N GLY A 289 -15.93 7.95 -13.08
CA GLY A 289 -15.26 7.04 -12.17
C GLY A 289 -16.19 6.29 -11.23
N ASN A 290 -17.51 6.37 -11.43
CA ASN A 290 -18.46 5.60 -10.65
C ASN A 290 -18.42 4.14 -11.08
N VAL A 291 -18.38 3.23 -10.10
CA VAL A 291 -18.33 1.79 -10.36
C VAL A 291 -19.70 1.28 -10.77
N LEU A 292 -19.85 0.90 -12.04
CA LEU A 292 -21.07 0.33 -12.59
C LEU A 292 -21.19 -1.16 -12.30
N LYS A 293 -20.06 -1.89 -12.36
CA LYS A 293 -20.01 -3.33 -12.06
C LYS A 293 -18.77 -3.68 -11.26
N SER A 294 -18.97 -4.43 -10.19
CA SER A 294 -17.88 -5.02 -9.41
C SER A 294 -18.22 -6.43 -8.94
N VAL A 295 -17.18 -7.22 -8.67
CA VAL A 295 -17.28 -8.58 -8.19
C VAL A 295 -16.49 -8.72 -6.90
N ALA A 296 -17.11 -9.28 -5.87
CA ALA A 296 -16.45 -9.66 -4.62
C ALA A 296 -16.43 -11.19 -4.51
N ILE A 297 -15.24 -11.76 -4.36
CA ILE A 297 -15.00 -13.20 -4.28
C ILE A 297 -14.46 -13.55 -2.89
N ALA A 298 -15.09 -14.52 -2.24
CA ALA A 298 -14.51 -15.23 -1.10
C ALA A 298 -14.09 -16.63 -1.58
N TYR A 299 -12.80 -16.91 -1.50
CA TYR A 299 -12.26 -18.21 -1.90
C TYR A 299 -12.49 -19.26 -0.81
N PRO A 300 -12.57 -20.55 -1.20
CA PRO A 300 -12.67 -21.62 -0.25
C PRO A 300 -11.35 -21.76 0.53
N ARG A 301 -11.47 -22.30 1.74
CA ARG A 301 -10.34 -22.68 2.57
C ARG A 301 -9.51 -23.77 1.88
N ARG A 302 -8.18 -23.64 1.86
CA ARG A 302 -7.28 -24.55 1.14
C ARG A 302 -7.32 -25.94 1.77
N LEU A 303 -7.31 -26.01 3.10
CA LEU A 303 -7.32 -27.27 3.83
C LEU A 303 -8.74 -27.76 4.10
N ALA A 304 -9.10 -28.88 3.47
CA ALA A 304 -10.42 -29.50 3.63
C ALA A 304 -10.62 -30.13 5.03
N ALA A 305 -9.55 -30.57 5.69
CA ALA A 305 -9.61 -31.23 6.99
C ALA A 305 -10.23 -30.31 8.08
N GLY A 306 -11.32 -30.77 8.68
CA GLY A 306 -12.06 -30.02 9.72
C GLY A 306 -12.81 -28.80 9.20
N SER A 307 -12.87 -28.58 7.89
CA SER A 307 -13.64 -27.50 7.30
C SER A 307 -15.14 -27.80 7.33
N ARG A 308 -15.94 -26.76 7.62
CA ARG A 308 -17.39 -26.83 7.45
C ARG A 308 -17.75 -26.63 5.98
N ASP A 309 -18.84 -27.20 5.50
CA ASP A 309 -19.26 -27.12 4.09
C ASP A 309 -19.26 -25.71 3.51
N PHE A 310 -19.64 -24.70 4.31
CA PHE A 310 -19.66 -23.31 3.85
C PHE A 310 -18.26 -22.71 3.63
N GLN A 311 -17.23 -23.23 4.31
CA GLN A 311 -15.84 -22.78 4.14
C GLN A 311 -15.19 -23.36 2.89
N GLN A 312 -15.79 -24.39 2.30
CA GLN A 312 -15.33 -25.05 1.08
C GLN A 312 -16.02 -24.51 -0.17
N ARG A 313 -16.91 -23.50 -0.02
CA ARG A 313 -17.62 -22.88 -1.13
C ARG A 313 -16.91 -21.61 -1.58
N THR A 314 -16.72 -21.50 -2.89
CA THR A 314 -16.42 -20.22 -3.52
C THR A 314 -17.70 -19.40 -3.55
N LEU A 315 -17.68 -18.20 -2.96
CA LEU A 315 -18.80 -17.27 -3.02
C LEU A 315 -18.41 -16.09 -3.90
N VAL A 316 -19.19 -15.85 -4.94
CA VAL A 316 -18.96 -14.76 -5.89
C VAL A 316 -20.18 -13.86 -5.92
N THR A 317 -20.03 -12.62 -5.48
CA THR A 317 -21.09 -11.61 -5.47
C THR A 317 -20.83 -10.58 -6.54
N LEU A 318 -21.74 -10.45 -7.51
CA LEU A 318 -21.74 -9.40 -8.53
C LEU A 318 -22.63 -8.25 -8.06
N ALA A 319 -22.05 -7.05 -7.98
CA ALA A 319 -22.78 -5.81 -7.77
C ALA A 319 -22.94 -5.06 -9.10
N GLN A 320 -24.16 -4.61 -9.39
CA GLN A 320 -24.48 -3.72 -10.50
C GLN A 320 -25.10 -2.44 -9.93
N ASN A 321 -24.45 -1.31 -10.18
CA ASN A 321 -24.90 0.00 -9.73
C ASN A 321 -25.37 0.82 -10.94
N ARG A 322 -26.44 1.59 -10.75
CA ARG A 322 -26.86 2.62 -11.69
C ARG A 322 -26.82 3.97 -11.01
N TYR A 323 -26.44 4.97 -11.78
CA TYR A 323 -26.37 6.35 -11.35
C TYR A 323 -27.35 7.20 -12.16
N THR A 324 -27.73 8.35 -11.63
CA THR A 324 -28.52 9.34 -12.36
C THR A 324 -27.72 9.88 -13.55
N ASN A 325 -28.38 10.55 -14.48
CA ASN A 325 -27.66 11.32 -15.50
C ASN A 325 -26.90 12.46 -14.82
N ALA A 326 -25.79 12.87 -15.42
CA ALA A 326 -25.14 14.12 -15.06
C ALA A 326 -26.01 15.31 -15.49
N VAL A 327 -25.95 16.39 -14.72
CA VAL A 327 -26.49 17.69 -15.12
C VAL A 327 -25.29 18.54 -15.50
N ASP A 328 -25.25 18.97 -16.75
CA ASP A 328 -24.17 19.79 -17.32
C ASP A 328 -24.79 20.95 -18.09
N ASP A 329 -25.49 21.80 -17.34
CA ASP A 329 -26.12 23.03 -17.83
C ASP A 329 -25.22 24.24 -17.48
N PRO A 330 -25.32 25.38 -18.19
CA PRO A 330 -24.44 26.55 -17.98
C PRO A 330 -24.36 27.04 -16.52
N ASP A 331 -25.46 26.96 -15.79
CA ASP A 331 -25.57 27.43 -14.39
C ASP A 331 -25.73 26.28 -13.38
N ALA A 332 -25.69 25.02 -13.83
CA ALA A 332 -25.88 23.85 -12.98
C ALA A 332 -24.99 22.68 -13.41
N TYR A 333 -24.02 22.37 -12.57
CA TYR A 333 -23.17 21.19 -12.72
C TYR A 333 -23.40 20.21 -11.57
N ARG A 334 -23.90 19.01 -11.87
CA ARG A 334 -24.05 17.92 -10.90
C ARG A 334 -23.57 16.60 -11.48
N THR A 335 -22.60 16.00 -10.80
CA THR A 335 -22.14 14.64 -11.12
C THR A 335 -23.24 13.60 -10.85
N PRO A 336 -23.21 12.46 -11.54
CA PRO A 336 -24.14 11.36 -11.30
C PRO A 336 -24.22 10.95 -9.82
N LEU A 337 -25.43 10.74 -9.31
CA LEU A 337 -25.67 10.24 -7.96
C LEU A 337 -26.17 8.79 -8.00
N PRO A 338 -25.93 7.97 -6.95
CA PRO A 338 -26.44 6.60 -6.90
C PRO A 338 -27.96 6.57 -7.04
N ALA A 339 -28.46 5.77 -7.98
CA ALA A 339 -29.88 5.63 -8.26
C ALA A 339 -30.42 4.23 -7.93
N GLU A 340 -29.62 3.17 -8.17
CA GLU A 340 -30.03 1.78 -7.92
C GLU A 340 -28.80 0.91 -7.66
N GLN A 341 -28.97 -0.12 -6.82
CA GLN A 341 -27.99 -1.19 -6.65
C GLN A 341 -28.68 -2.56 -6.70
N ARG A 342 -28.11 -3.48 -7.46
CA ARG A 342 -28.52 -4.89 -7.53
C ARG A 342 -27.35 -5.79 -7.19
N LEU A 343 -27.61 -6.80 -6.37
CA LEU A 343 -26.62 -7.80 -5.97
C LEU A 343 -27.06 -9.18 -6.46
N PHE A 344 -26.12 -9.92 -7.03
CA PHE A 344 -26.33 -11.26 -7.56
C PHE A 344 -25.27 -12.21 -7.02
N GLU A 345 -25.67 -13.45 -6.74
CA GLU A 345 -24.71 -14.54 -6.52
C GLU A 345 -24.40 -15.19 -7.88
N LEU A 346 -23.12 -15.17 -8.29
CA LEU A 346 -22.65 -15.90 -9.45
C LEU A 346 -22.31 -17.33 -9.05
N ARG A 347 -23.04 -18.30 -9.61
CA ARG A 347 -22.88 -19.73 -9.34
C ARG A 347 -22.18 -20.44 -10.49
N GLY A 348 -21.53 -21.57 -10.19
CA GLY A 348 -20.87 -22.42 -11.19
C GLY A 348 -19.46 -21.96 -11.59
N LEU A 349 -18.92 -20.94 -10.91
CA LEU A 349 -17.53 -20.53 -11.07
C LEU A 349 -16.66 -21.35 -10.14
N THR A 350 -15.77 -22.14 -10.73
CA THR A 350 -14.71 -22.86 -10.00
C THR A 350 -13.37 -22.22 -10.34
N PRO A 351 -12.59 -21.75 -9.36
CA PRO A 351 -11.24 -21.29 -9.64
C PRO A 351 -10.43 -22.45 -10.21
N GLU A 352 -9.44 -22.16 -11.05
CA GLU A 352 -8.45 -23.16 -11.43
C GLU A 352 -7.79 -23.68 -10.14
N THR A 353 -8.09 -24.91 -9.78
CA THR A 353 -7.42 -25.55 -8.66
C THR A 353 -5.98 -25.81 -9.08
N CYS A 354 -5.04 -25.14 -8.43
CA CYS A 354 -3.66 -25.60 -8.54
C CYS A 354 -3.57 -26.94 -7.83
N HIS A 355 -2.84 -27.89 -8.41
CA HIS A 355 -2.32 -29.06 -7.68
C HIS A 355 -1.24 -28.67 -6.64
N CYS A 356 -0.97 -27.36 -6.50
CA CYS A 356 -0.01 -26.76 -5.58
C CYS A 356 -0.71 -26.04 -4.42
N ASP A 357 0.03 -25.88 -3.32
CA ASP A 357 -0.39 -25.36 -2.00
C ASP A 357 -0.88 -23.90 -1.95
N ALA A 358 -1.14 -23.28 -3.10
CA ALA A 358 -1.48 -21.86 -3.24
C ALA A 358 -2.84 -21.65 -3.91
N THR A 359 -3.56 -20.63 -3.45
CA THR A 359 -4.81 -20.17 -4.09
C THR A 359 -4.46 -19.47 -5.40
N ARG A 360 -4.96 -19.96 -6.53
CA ARG A 360 -4.92 -19.21 -7.80
C ARG A 360 -6.14 -18.30 -7.88
N PRO A 361 -5.96 -16.97 -7.85
CA PRO A 361 -7.07 -16.05 -8.01
C PRO A 361 -7.66 -16.16 -9.43
N PHE A 362 -8.93 -15.79 -9.55
CA PHE A 362 -9.59 -15.64 -10.85
C PHE A 362 -8.93 -14.47 -11.57
N ARG A 363 -8.73 -14.61 -12.88
CA ARG A 363 -8.22 -13.49 -13.68
C ARG A 363 -9.33 -12.50 -13.97
N PHE A 364 -8.95 -11.23 -14.12
CA PHE A 364 -9.88 -10.17 -14.51
C PHE A 364 -10.73 -10.54 -15.74
N ASP A 365 -10.10 -11.04 -16.80
CA ASP A 365 -10.76 -11.29 -18.08
C ASP A 365 -11.80 -12.42 -17.98
N GLU A 366 -11.53 -13.43 -17.15
CA GLU A 366 -12.48 -14.51 -16.85
C GLU A 366 -13.76 -13.95 -16.22
N LEU A 367 -13.62 -13.11 -15.19
CA LEU A 367 -14.73 -12.49 -14.49
C LEU A 367 -15.49 -11.50 -15.39
N ALA A 368 -14.77 -10.77 -16.25
CA ALA A 368 -15.36 -9.84 -17.20
C ALA A 368 -16.26 -10.58 -18.21
N VAL A 369 -15.87 -11.77 -18.68
CA VAL A 369 -16.69 -12.61 -19.57
C VAL A 369 -17.92 -13.15 -18.84
N GLU A 370 -17.75 -13.69 -17.64
CA GLU A 370 -18.84 -14.30 -16.87
C GLU A 370 -19.88 -13.27 -16.42
N SER A 371 -19.46 -12.04 -16.11
CA SER A 371 -20.38 -10.94 -15.74
C SER A 371 -21.34 -10.52 -16.86
N LYS A 372 -21.03 -10.86 -18.13
CA LYS A 372 -21.86 -10.55 -19.30
C LYS A 372 -22.92 -11.62 -19.57
N ARG A 373 -22.82 -12.79 -18.95
CA ARG A 373 -23.82 -13.84 -19.12
C ARG A 373 -25.13 -13.41 -18.46
N PRO A 374 -26.30 -13.70 -19.07
CA PRO A 374 -27.58 -13.35 -18.48
C PRO A 374 -27.73 -14.09 -17.15
N CYS A 375 -27.67 -13.35 -16.03
CA CYS A 375 -27.90 -13.91 -14.71
C CYS A 375 -29.33 -14.46 -14.64
N ARG A 376 -29.48 -15.77 -14.42
CA ARG A 376 -30.79 -16.33 -14.03
C ARG A 376 -31.12 -15.80 -12.64
N VAL A 377 -32.08 -14.89 -12.56
CA VAL A 377 -32.55 -14.30 -11.30
C VAL A 377 -33.17 -15.40 -10.45
N ALA A 378 -32.45 -15.87 -9.45
CA ALA A 378 -33.07 -16.53 -8.31
C ALA A 378 -33.57 -15.41 -7.39
N MET A 379 -34.85 -15.07 -7.49
CA MET A 379 -35.50 -14.08 -6.63
C MET A 379 -35.44 -14.52 -5.17
N ALA A 380 -34.42 -14.11 -4.43
CA ALA A 380 -34.38 -14.20 -2.97
C ALA A 380 -34.72 -12.81 -2.39
N GLY A 381 -36.00 -12.62 -2.07
CA GLY A 381 -36.56 -11.59 -1.18
C GLY A 381 -35.90 -10.22 -1.11
N LEU A 382 -36.24 -9.31 -2.04
CA LEU A 382 -36.05 -7.87 -1.84
C LEU A 382 -36.94 -7.38 -0.69
N ARG A 383 -36.37 -7.02 0.46
CA ARG A 383 -36.99 -6.07 1.39
C ARG A 383 -36.87 -4.67 0.79
N ARG A 384 -37.98 -4.14 0.26
CA ARG A 384 -38.11 -2.70 -0.02
C ARG A 384 -38.06 -1.95 1.30
N GLN A 385 -37.02 -1.15 1.54
CA GLN A 385 -37.11 -0.04 2.49
C GLN A 385 -37.76 1.13 1.75
N SER A 386 -39.08 1.24 1.88
CA SER A 386 -39.82 2.44 1.53
C SER A 386 -39.61 3.45 2.65
N ALA A 387 -38.79 4.47 2.41
CA ALA A 387 -38.79 5.69 3.22
C ALA A 387 -40.07 6.47 2.89
N GLN A 388 -40.99 6.54 3.84
CA GLN A 388 -42.09 7.52 3.79
C GLN A 388 -41.48 8.88 4.09
N LEU A 389 -41.45 9.75 3.07
CA LEU A 389 -41.35 11.19 3.26
C LEU A 389 -42.72 11.69 3.72
N GLU A 390 -42.82 12.09 4.99
CA GLU A 390 -43.84 13.03 5.43
C GLU A 390 -43.31 14.45 5.24
N GLN A 391 -44.05 15.26 4.49
CA GLN A 391 -44.06 16.72 4.56
C GLN A 391 -45.44 17.24 4.15
N PRO A 392 -45.85 18.44 4.58
CA PRO A 392 -45.31 19.28 5.66
C PRO A 392 -46.19 19.31 6.92
#